data_AF-A0A956AF27-F1
#
_entry.id   AF-A0A956AF27-F1
#
_cell.length_a   1.000
_cell.length_b   1.000
_cell.length_c   1.000
_cell.angle_alpha   90.00
_cell.angle_beta   90.00
_cell.angle_gamma   90.00
#
_symmetry.space_group_name_H-M   'P 1'
#
loop_
_entity.id
_entity.type
_entity.pdbx_description
1 polymer ?
#
loop_
_entity_poly.entity_id
_entity_poly.type
_entity_poly.pdbx_seq_one_letter_code
_entity_poly.pdbx_strand_id
1 'polypeptide(L)'
;GLPGTRLCEMLRTLPWGATIGAVLVSTAYTDPYVGAGDCGASGADAFLPLPAAPALVESRLSAALARREPLERLGVLPTDRARYIDALFERLDRLSYYELLELDADADEAAIRQAFHQRSLILHPDRYTRLRTTWPHAYDRINAIYKRFNEASRVLMDAGQRSRYNLGLQQRGAVRLEQSRRSKREEKELAMCRTPAARDLVLQSLELRSLGDLEGAEEPMAEACALEPENVDLAQVLAAIRKLLDIMRRG
;
A
#
# COMPACT_ATOMS: atom_id res chain seq x y z
N GLY A 1 -26.44 28.13 -5.59
CA GLY A 1 -25.86 27.69 -4.31
C GLY A 1 -24.59 26.93 -4.60
N LEU A 2 -23.52 27.18 -3.85
CA LEU A 2 -22.27 26.42 -4.01
C LEU A 2 -22.55 24.91 -3.85
N PRO A 3 -21.95 24.03 -4.67
CA PRO A 3 -22.25 22.60 -4.64
C PRO A 3 -22.04 21.95 -3.25
N GLY A 4 -21.17 22.51 -2.41
CA GLY A 4 -20.91 22.02 -1.04
C GLY A 4 -22.09 22.18 -0.07
N THR A 5 -22.88 23.25 -0.16
CA THR A 5 -24.00 23.49 0.78
C THR A 5 -25.10 22.43 0.69
N ARG A 6 -25.38 21.93 -0.53
CA ARG A 6 -26.41 20.91 -0.77
C ARG A 6 -25.98 19.52 -0.28
N LEU A 7 -24.69 19.21 -0.35
CA LEU A 7 -24.12 17.96 0.15
C LEU A 7 -24.21 17.88 1.68
N CYS A 8 -23.86 18.96 2.38
CA CYS A 8 -23.96 19.01 3.85
C CYS A 8 -25.41 18.87 4.33
N GLU A 9 -26.38 19.45 3.64
CA GLU A 9 -27.81 19.29 3.95
C GLU A 9 -28.27 17.84 3.75
N MET A 10 -27.93 17.22 2.61
CA MET A 10 -28.25 15.80 2.35
C MET A 10 -27.64 14.88 3.42
N LEU A 11 -26.36 15.06 3.75
CA LEU A 11 -25.69 14.25 4.77
C LEU A 11 -26.35 14.36 6.16
N ARG A 12 -26.87 15.54 6.52
CA ARG A 12 -27.59 15.76 7.79
C ARG A 12 -28.95 15.08 7.86
N THR A 13 -29.56 14.80 6.71
CA THR A 13 -30.88 14.13 6.63
C THR A 13 -30.80 12.61 6.62
N LEU A 14 -29.58 12.05 6.53
CA LEU A 14 -29.41 10.60 6.51
C LEU A 14 -29.70 10.00 7.91
N PRO A 15 -30.39 8.84 7.97
CA PRO A 15 -30.62 8.16 9.23
C PRO A 15 -29.29 7.76 9.88
N TRP A 16 -29.28 7.76 11.20
CA TRP A 16 -28.12 7.33 11.98
C TRP A 16 -27.77 5.87 11.64
N GLY A 17 -26.51 5.62 11.25
CA GLY A 17 -26.06 4.32 10.78
C GLY A 17 -26.26 4.07 9.26
N ALA A 18 -26.63 5.09 8.49
CA ALA A 18 -26.65 5.01 7.04
C ALA A 18 -25.26 4.77 6.45
N THR A 19 -25.19 3.80 5.55
CA THR A 19 -23.99 3.51 4.78
C THR A 19 -23.88 4.49 3.62
N ILE A 20 -22.81 5.27 3.57
CA ILE A 20 -22.61 6.31 2.56
C ILE A 20 -21.52 5.85 1.58
N GLY A 21 -21.83 5.81 0.29
CA GLY A 21 -20.86 5.63 -0.77
C GLY A 21 -20.43 6.97 -1.36
N ALA A 22 -19.13 7.21 -1.48
CA ALA A 22 -18.57 8.37 -2.17
C ALA A 22 -18.37 8.03 -3.65
N VAL A 23 -18.86 8.89 -4.55
CA VAL A 23 -18.76 8.66 -5.99
C VAL A 23 -18.05 9.81 -6.64
N LEU A 24 -16.95 9.51 -7.34
CA LEU A 24 -16.22 10.50 -8.11
C LEU A 24 -16.85 10.62 -9.50
N VAL A 25 -17.26 11.84 -9.84
CA VAL A 25 -17.92 12.16 -11.11
C VAL A 25 -17.05 13.17 -11.84
N SER A 26 -16.64 12.86 -13.07
CA SER A 26 -15.79 13.75 -13.85
C SER A 26 -16.07 13.62 -15.34
N THR A 27 -16.04 14.77 -16.03
CA THR A 27 -16.07 14.88 -17.50
C THR A 27 -14.68 14.78 -18.12
N ALA A 28 -13.61 14.85 -17.29
CA ALA A 28 -12.23 14.86 -17.75
C ALA A 28 -11.73 13.47 -18.20
N TYR A 29 -12.39 12.41 -17.77
CA TYR A 29 -12.04 11.03 -18.12
C TYR A 29 -13.08 10.47 -19.10
N THR A 30 -12.80 10.61 -20.39
CA THR A 30 -13.52 9.89 -21.45
C THR A 30 -13.20 8.40 -21.43
N ASP A 31 -12.04 8.01 -20.89
CA ASP A 31 -11.66 6.63 -20.64
C ASP A 31 -12.10 6.19 -19.22
N PRO A 32 -13.06 5.25 -19.09
CA PRO A 32 -13.54 4.76 -17.80
C PRO A 32 -12.50 3.97 -17.00
N TYR A 33 -11.41 3.50 -17.62
CA TYR A 33 -10.33 2.79 -16.94
C TYR A 33 -9.36 3.74 -16.22
N VAL A 34 -9.14 4.93 -16.78
CA VAL A 34 -8.27 5.96 -16.15
C VAL A 34 -8.96 6.53 -14.91
N GLY A 35 -10.25 6.86 -14.99
CA GLY A 35 -11.01 7.38 -13.85
C GLY A 35 -11.18 6.37 -12.69
N ALA A 36 -11.17 5.06 -13.00
CA ALA A 36 -11.22 4.01 -11.97
C ALA A 36 -9.93 3.93 -11.12
N GLY A 37 -8.77 4.27 -11.69
CA GLY A 37 -7.50 4.34 -10.96
C GLY A 37 -7.47 5.48 -9.94
N ASP A 38 -7.92 6.67 -10.34
CA ASP A 38 -7.95 7.86 -9.47
C ASP A 38 -9.06 7.80 -8.40
N CYS A 39 -10.11 7.00 -8.63
CA CYS A 39 -11.15 6.68 -7.65
C CYS A 39 -10.57 6.05 -6.38
N GLY A 40 -9.63 5.12 -6.52
CA GLY A 40 -8.99 4.46 -5.39
C GLY A 40 -8.10 5.42 -4.58
N ALA A 41 -7.38 6.31 -5.25
CA ALA A 41 -6.51 7.30 -4.61
C ALA A 41 -7.29 8.39 -3.84
N SER A 42 -8.53 8.69 -4.27
CA SER A 42 -9.42 9.67 -3.64
C SER A 42 -10.30 9.08 -2.53
N GLY A 43 -10.23 7.77 -2.27
CA GLY A 43 -11.08 7.09 -1.30
C GLY A 43 -12.55 6.98 -1.74
N ALA A 44 -12.84 7.19 -3.02
CA ALA A 44 -14.17 7.03 -3.58
C ALA A 44 -14.49 5.54 -3.83
N ASP A 45 -15.74 5.16 -3.60
CA ASP A 45 -16.24 3.79 -3.71
C ASP A 45 -16.57 3.39 -5.16
N ALA A 46 -16.86 4.39 -6.00
CA ALA A 46 -17.09 4.22 -7.42
C ALA A 46 -16.72 5.48 -8.22
N PHE A 47 -16.34 5.25 -9.47
CA PHE A 47 -16.18 6.28 -10.49
C PHE A 47 -17.37 6.22 -11.46
N LEU A 48 -17.92 7.38 -11.80
CA LEU A 48 -18.93 7.55 -12.83
C LEU A 48 -18.40 8.47 -13.94
N PRO A 49 -18.16 7.94 -15.16
CA PRO A 49 -17.81 8.78 -16.31
C PRO A 49 -19.03 9.59 -16.73
N LEU A 50 -18.85 10.85 -17.12
CA LEU A 50 -19.92 11.64 -17.73
C LEU A 50 -19.70 11.85 -19.24
N PRO A 51 -20.75 11.67 -20.08
CA PRO A 51 -22.09 11.20 -19.72
C PRO A 51 -22.14 9.67 -19.45
N ALA A 52 -22.87 9.24 -18.43
CA ALA A 52 -23.12 7.82 -18.15
C ALA A 52 -24.56 7.42 -18.50
N ALA A 53 -24.72 6.22 -19.07
CA ALA A 53 -26.04 5.61 -19.23
C ALA A 53 -26.66 5.33 -17.84
N PRO A 54 -27.98 5.51 -17.64
CA PRO A 54 -28.64 5.28 -16.35
C PRO A 54 -28.36 3.89 -15.75
N ALA A 55 -28.35 2.85 -16.57
CA ALA A 55 -28.04 1.48 -16.13
C ALA A 55 -26.61 1.33 -15.57
N LEU A 56 -25.64 2.07 -16.12
CA LEU A 56 -24.26 2.08 -15.61
C LEU A 56 -24.20 2.79 -14.25
N VAL A 57 -24.93 3.89 -14.09
CA VAL A 57 -25.03 4.62 -12.82
C VAL A 57 -25.61 3.71 -11.73
N GLU A 58 -26.76 3.10 -12.01
CA GLU A 58 -27.43 2.19 -11.08
C GLU A 58 -26.55 0.99 -10.68
N SER A 59 -25.90 0.37 -11.66
CA SER A 59 -24.98 -0.75 -11.43
C SER A 59 -23.80 -0.36 -10.53
N ARG A 60 -23.18 0.80 -10.78
CA ARG A 60 -22.01 1.29 -10.02
C ARG A 60 -22.40 1.69 -8.60
N LEU A 61 -23.54 2.37 -8.42
CA LEU A 61 -24.05 2.74 -7.11
C LEU A 61 -24.42 1.51 -6.28
N SER A 62 -25.15 0.56 -6.87
CA SER A 62 -25.50 -0.69 -6.20
C SER A 62 -24.25 -1.47 -5.78
N ALA A 63 -23.24 -1.56 -6.65
CA ALA A 63 -21.98 -2.21 -6.32
C ALA A 63 -21.21 -1.49 -5.20
N ALA A 64 -21.18 -0.15 -5.20
CA ALA A 64 -20.55 0.65 -4.15
C ALA A 64 -21.24 0.46 -2.79
N LEU A 65 -22.58 0.46 -2.76
CA LEU A 65 -23.35 0.23 -1.55
C LEU A 65 -23.18 -1.20 -1.03
N ALA A 66 -23.23 -2.21 -1.90
CA ALA A 66 -22.99 -3.61 -1.52
C ALA A 66 -21.60 -3.80 -0.90
N ARG A 67 -20.56 -3.12 -1.42
CA ARG A 67 -19.21 -3.15 -0.84
C ARG A 67 -19.10 -2.53 0.55
N ARG A 68 -20.08 -1.76 0.99
CA ARG A 68 -20.12 -1.13 2.31
C ARG A 68 -21.11 -1.80 3.25
N GLU A 69 -21.84 -2.82 2.78
CA GLU A 69 -22.76 -3.58 3.61
C GLU A 69 -21.99 -4.28 4.74
N PRO A 70 -22.39 -4.13 6.01
CA PRO A 70 -21.79 -4.86 7.12
C PRO A 70 -21.97 -6.37 6.94
N LEU A 71 -20.91 -7.15 7.15
CA LEU A 71 -20.95 -8.61 6.95
C LEU A 71 -21.94 -9.31 7.87
N GLU A 72 -22.24 -8.71 9.04
CA GLU A 72 -23.23 -9.26 9.97
C GLU A 72 -24.63 -9.33 9.36
N ARG A 73 -24.96 -8.42 8.42
CA ARG A 73 -26.27 -8.39 7.75
C ARG A 73 -26.44 -9.52 6.74
N LEU A 74 -25.33 -10.05 6.21
CA LEU A 74 -25.35 -11.15 5.24
C LEU A 74 -25.74 -12.49 5.90
N GLY A 75 -25.58 -12.63 7.22
CA GLY A 75 -25.87 -13.87 7.94
C GLY A 75 -24.98 -15.06 7.57
N VAL A 76 -23.85 -14.83 6.89
CA VAL A 76 -22.96 -15.90 6.38
C VAL A 76 -21.78 -16.23 7.31
N LEU A 77 -21.59 -15.44 8.37
CA LEU A 77 -20.57 -15.63 9.39
C LEU A 77 -21.19 -15.42 10.77
N PRO A 78 -20.62 -16.03 11.84
CA PRO A 78 -20.98 -15.67 13.21
C PRO A 78 -20.86 -14.15 13.42
N THR A 79 -21.83 -13.54 14.09
CA THR A 79 -21.95 -12.08 14.24
C THR A 79 -20.67 -11.43 14.74
N ASP A 80 -20.04 -11.98 15.78
CA ASP A 80 -18.80 -11.43 16.34
C ASP A 80 -17.64 -11.47 15.34
N ARG A 81 -17.57 -12.54 14.53
CA ARG A 81 -16.55 -12.66 13.48
C ARG A 81 -16.78 -11.67 12.35
N ALA A 82 -18.03 -11.50 11.94
CA ALA A 82 -18.40 -10.54 10.91
C ALA A 82 -18.02 -9.11 11.33
N ARG A 83 -18.38 -8.71 12.56
CA ARG A 83 -18.00 -7.41 13.16
C ARG A 83 -16.49 -7.23 13.26
N TYR A 84 -15.78 -8.25 13.70
CA TYR A 84 -14.32 -8.20 13.80
C TYR A 84 -13.66 -7.99 12.43
N ILE A 85 -14.11 -8.71 11.39
CA ILE A 85 -13.59 -8.56 10.02
C ILE A 85 -13.86 -7.14 9.51
N ASP A 86 -15.07 -6.61 9.72
CA ASP A 86 -15.43 -5.26 9.29
C ASP A 86 -14.59 -4.19 9.98
N ALA A 87 -14.50 -4.23 11.31
CA ALA A 87 -13.72 -3.28 12.09
C ALA A 87 -12.22 -3.33 11.73
N LEU A 88 -11.68 -4.53 11.47
CA LEU A 88 -10.30 -4.70 11.05
C LEU A 88 -10.08 -4.18 9.62
N PHE A 89 -11.00 -4.47 8.69
CA PHE A 89 -10.91 -4.01 7.31
C PHE A 89 -10.93 -2.49 7.21
N GLU A 90 -11.81 -1.82 7.96
CA GLU A 90 -11.92 -0.35 7.97
C GLU A 90 -10.64 0.37 8.44
N ARG A 91 -9.85 -0.28 9.30
CA ARG A 91 -8.62 0.27 9.87
C ARG A 91 -7.36 -0.27 9.21
N LEU A 92 -7.48 -1.18 8.24
CA LEU A 92 -6.36 -1.97 7.70
C LEU A 92 -5.21 -1.12 7.17
N ASP A 93 -5.52 0.03 6.57
CA ASP A 93 -4.52 0.96 6.02
C ASP A 93 -3.90 1.91 7.03
N ARG A 94 -4.37 1.87 8.28
CA ARG A 94 -3.88 2.70 9.40
C ARG A 94 -3.15 1.89 10.47
N LEU A 95 -3.22 0.57 10.41
CA LEU A 95 -2.55 -0.32 11.35
C LEU A 95 -1.13 -0.61 10.86
N SER A 96 -0.17 -0.40 11.75
CA SER A 96 1.20 -0.92 11.59
C SER A 96 1.20 -2.45 11.54
N TYR A 97 2.26 -3.05 11.02
CA TYR A 97 2.43 -4.52 11.01
C TYR A 97 2.40 -5.13 12.42
N TYR A 98 2.91 -4.40 13.43
CA TYR A 98 2.88 -4.82 14.83
C TYR A 98 1.46 -4.77 15.39
N GLU A 99 0.73 -3.65 15.22
CA GLU A 99 -0.67 -3.55 15.65
C GLU A 99 -1.57 -4.55 14.94
N LEU A 100 -1.33 -4.79 13.64
CA LEU A 100 -2.09 -5.76 12.87
C LEU A 100 -1.92 -7.17 13.43
N LEU A 101 -0.67 -7.58 13.70
CA LEU A 101 -0.37 -8.89 14.29
C LEU A 101 -0.61 -8.97 15.80
N GLU A 102 -0.95 -7.85 16.44
CA GLU A 102 -1.08 -7.69 17.90
C GLU A 102 0.22 -8.09 18.62
N LEU A 103 1.34 -7.53 18.18
CA LEU A 103 2.68 -7.77 18.70
C LEU A 103 3.32 -6.46 19.19
N ASP A 104 4.24 -6.59 20.13
CA ASP A 104 5.15 -5.50 20.50
C ASP A 104 6.26 -5.32 19.46
N ALA A 105 6.84 -4.11 19.41
CA ALA A 105 7.86 -3.77 18.41
C ALA A 105 9.16 -4.59 18.58
N ASP A 106 9.42 -5.11 19.78
CA ASP A 106 10.56 -5.95 20.15
C ASP A 106 10.27 -7.46 20.03
N ALA A 107 9.07 -7.85 19.55
CA ALA A 107 8.70 -9.25 19.39
C ALA A 107 9.72 -10.04 18.55
N ASP A 108 10.07 -11.24 19.02
CA ASP A 108 10.99 -12.13 18.33
C ASP A 108 10.32 -12.86 17.14
N GLU A 109 11.11 -13.56 16.35
CA GLU A 109 10.59 -14.32 15.20
C GLU A 109 9.62 -15.43 15.59
N ALA A 110 9.77 -16.01 16.78
CA ALA A 110 8.89 -17.07 17.26
C ALA A 110 7.48 -16.52 17.53
N ALA A 111 7.38 -15.37 18.19
CA ALA A 111 6.14 -14.64 18.40
C ALA A 111 5.49 -14.22 17.08
N ILE A 112 6.27 -13.71 16.12
CA ILE A 112 5.78 -13.34 14.78
C ILE A 112 5.17 -14.56 14.06
N ARG A 113 5.88 -15.69 14.03
CA ARG A 113 5.38 -16.94 13.42
C ARG A 113 4.12 -17.44 14.10
N GLN A 114 4.08 -17.42 15.43
CA GLN A 114 2.93 -17.84 16.21
C GLN A 114 1.71 -16.97 15.91
N ALA A 115 1.86 -15.64 15.96
CA ALA A 115 0.77 -14.70 15.68
C ALA A 115 0.21 -14.91 14.26
N PHE A 116 1.08 -15.01 13.25
CA PHE A 116 0.66 -15.26 11.88
C PHE A 116 -0.08 -16.60 11.74
N HIS A 117 0.41 -17.66 12.38
CA HIS A 117 -0.23 -18.98 12.35
C HIS A 117 -1.65 -18.91 12.93
N GLN A 118 -1.82 -18.29 14.11
CA GLN A 118 -3.12 -18.14 14.75
C GLN A 118 -4.12 -17.36 13.88
N ARG A 119 -3.69 -16.26 13.25
CA ARG A 119 -4.54 -15.49 12.32
C ARG A 119 -4.90 -16.31 11.09
N SER A 120 -3.96 -17.07 10.55
CA SER A 120 -4.16 -17.93 9.39
C SER A 120 -5.22 -19.00 9.64
N LEU A 121 -5.24 -19.63 10.83
CA LEU A 121 -6.27 -20.61 11.18
C LEU A 121 -7.69 -20.04 11.08
N ILE A 122 -7.87 -18.75 11.37
CA ILE A 122 -9.17 -18.10 11.42
C ILE A 122 -9.55 -17.47 10.07
N LEU A 123 -8.60 -16.82 9.41
CA LEU A 123 -8.83 -15.92 8.27
C LEU A 123 -8.29 -16.42 6.93
N HIS A 124 -7.78 -17.66 6.84
CA HIS A 124 -7.31 -18.19 5.56
C HIS A 124 -8.44 -18.16 4.50
N PRO A 125 -8.21 -17.55 3.33
CA PRO A 125 -9.26 -17.35 2.32
C PRO A 125 -9.88 -18.66 1.81
N ASP A 126 -9.12 -19.76 1.80
CA ASP A 126 -9.62 -21.08 1.36
C ASP A 126 -10.83 -21.57 2.19
N ARG A 127 -10.92 -21.15 3.46
CA ARG A 127 -12.05 -21.47 4.34
C ARG A 127 -13.35 -20.77 3.90
N TYR A 128 -13.23 -19.73 3.07
CA TYR A 128 -14.31 -18.84 2.66
C TYR A 128 -14.55 -18.87 1.14
N THR A 129 -14.03 -19.88 0.42
CA THR A 129 -14.16 -20.01 -1.03
C THR A 129 -15.60 -19.94 -1.54
N ARG A 130 -16.58 -20.43 -0.77
CA ARG A 130 -18.01 -20.30 -1.10
C ARG A 130 -18.47 -18.84 -1.19
N LEU A 131 -17.93 -17.95 -0.33
CA LEU A 131 -18.25 -16.52 -0.35
C LEU A 131 -17.75 -15.86 -1.62
N ARG A 132 -16.69 -16.37 -2.26
CA ARG A 132 -16.14 -15.79 -3.49
C ARG A 132 -17.17 -15.65 -4.61
N THR A 133 -18.10 -16.60 -4.71
CA THR A 133 -19.15 -16.59 -5.73
C THR A 133 -20.43 -15.93 -5.21
N THR A 134 -20.83 -16.23 -3.97
CA THR A 134 -22.14 -15.78 -3.43
C THR A 134 -22.09 -14.36 -2.88
N TRP A 135 -20.99 -13.97 -2.22
CA TRP A 135 -20.80 -12.67 -1.58
C TRP A 135 -19.36 -12.15 -1.83
N PRO A 136 -19.03 -11.78 -3.09
CA PRO A 136 -17.65 -11.48 -3.47
C PRO A 136 -16.99 -10.41 -2.59
N HIS A 137 -17.74 -9.37 -2.20
CA HIS A 137 -17.22 -8.30 -1.33
C HIS A 137 -16.81 -8.81 0.06
N ALA A 138 -17.52 -9.80 0.62
CA ALA A 138 -17.17 -10.42 1.90
C ALA A 138 -15.86 -11.20 1.80
N TYR A 139 -15.73 -11.98 0.73
CA TYR A 139 -14.49 -12.68 0.42
C TYR A 139 -13.32 -11.71 0.22
N ASP A 140 -13.55 -10.61 -0.50
CA ASP A 140 -12.53 -9.61 -0.78
C ASP A 140 -12.00 -8.93 0.49
N ARG A 141 -12.88 -8.60 1.46
CA ARG A 141 -12.45 -8.07 2.78
C ARG A 141 -11.54 -9.04 3.51
N ILE A 142 -11.95 -10.30 3.62
CA ILE A 142 -11.17 -11.37 4.28
C ILE A 142 -9.83 -11.55 3.59
N ASN A 143 -9.84 -11.64 2.26
CA ASN A 143 -8.64 -11.83 1.45
C ASN A 143 -7.67 -10.64 1.56
N ALA A 144 -8.18 -9.41 1.60
CA ALA A 144 -7.36 -8.21 1.77
C ALA A 144 -6.65 -8.21 3.13
N ILE A 145 -7.38 -8.51 4.21
CA ILE A 145 -6.82 -8.66 5.56
C ILE A 145 -5.75 -9.76 5.57
N TYR A 146 -6.06 -10.93 5.03
CA TYR A 146 -5.11 -12.07 4.99
C TYR A 146 -3.84 -11.74 4.21
N LYS A 147 -3.96 -11.07 3.06
CA LYS A 147 -2.80 -10.60 2.29
C LYS A 147 -1.92 -9.66 3.12
N ARG A 148 -2.53 -8.74 3.89
CA ARG A 148 -1.79 -7.83 4.76
C ARG A 148 -1.12 -8.56 5.92
N PHE A 149 -1.75 -9.58 6.50
CA PHE A 149 -1.11 -10.44 7.50
C PHE A 149 0.12 -11.16 6.95
N ASN A 150 0.00 -11.73 5.76
CA ASN A 150 1.12 -12.41 5.09
C ASN A 150 2.25 -11.43 4.77
N GLU A 151 1.91 -10.21 4.33
CA GLU A 151 2.88 -9.14 4.14
C GLU A 151 3.59 -8.72 5.42
N ALA A 152 2.85 -8.49 6.50
CA ALA A 152 3.40 -8.14 7.81
C ALA A 152 4.37 -9.22 8.30
N SER A 153 3.94 -10.49 8.29
CA SER A 153 4.77 -11.62 8.70
C SER A 153 6.07 -11.70 7.89
N ARG A 154 5.97 -11.63 6.55
CA ARG A 154 7.15 -11.69 5.66
C ARG A 154 8.14 -10.54 5.92
N VAL A 155 7.64 -9.31 6.09
CA VAL A 155 8.49 -8.14 6.34
C VAL A 155 9.16 -8.23 7.70
N LEU A 156 8.43 -8.62 8.75
CA LEU A 156 8.97 -8.68 10.11
C LEU A 156 9.91 -9.88 10.33
N MET A 157 9.76 -10.96 9.56
CA MET A 157 10.67 -12.12 9.59
C MET A 157 12.01 -11.87 8.89
N ASP A 158 12.10 -10.88 8.01
CA ASP A 158 13.33 -10.51 7.31
C ASP A 158 13.99 -9.33 8.04
N ALA A 159 15.19 -9.54 8.57
CA ALA A 159 15.87 -8.53 9.38
C ALA A 159 16.12 -7.20 8.63
N GLY A 160 16.44 -7.26 7.33
CA GLY A 160 16.68 -6.07 6.51
C GLY A 160 15.39 -5.30 6.24
N GLN A 161 14.32 -6.01 5.85
CA GLN A 161 13.01 -5.41 5.63
C GLN A 161 12.39 -4.88 6.93
N ARG A 162 12.55 -5.59 8.05
CA ARG A 162 12.09 -5.14 9.38
C ARG A 162 12.79 -3.86 9.81
N SER A 163 14.12 -3.76 9.61
CA SER A 163 14.88 -2.54 9.91
C SER A 163 14.37 -1.35 9.09
N ARG A 164 14.22 -1.53 7.77
CA ARG A 164 13.66 -0.51 6.85
C ARG A 164 12.27 -0.06 7.25
N TYR A 165 11.42 -1.03 7.58
CA TYR A 165 10.06 -0.80 8.01
C TYR A 165 10.03 0.00 9.31
N ASN A 166 10.82 -0.39 10.32
CA ASN A 166 10.90 0.31 11.60
C ASN A 166 11.36 1.76 11.43
N LEU A 167 12.36 2.00 10.57
CA LEU A 167 12.83 3.34 10.24
C LEU A 167 11.71 4.18 9.61
N GLY A 168 11.01 3.63 8.62
CA GLY A 168 9.87 4.29 7.97
C GLY A 168 8.72 4.59 8.94
N LEU A 169 8.43 3.67 9.86
CA LEU A 169 7.41 3.83 10.88
C LEU A 169 7.77 4.96 11.85
N GLN A 170 9.00 4.98 12.36
CA GLN A 170 9.45 6.00 13.33
C GLN A 170 9.59 7.39 12.72
N GLN A 171 10.15 7.51 11.52
CA GLN A 171 10.46 8.81 10.93
C GLN A 171 9.26 9.43 10.18
N ARG A 172 8.42 8.61 9.56
CA ARG A 172 7.36 9.05 8.64
C ARG A 172 5.96 8.63 9.06
N GLY A 173 5.82 7.80 10.11
CA GLY A 173 4.53 7.19 10.46
C GLY A 173 4.04 6.21 9.39
N ALA A 174 4.95 5.65 8.56
CA ALA A 174 4.58 4.74 7.49
C ALA A 174 4.21 3.35 8.07
N VAL A 175 2.90 3.11 8.22
CA VAL A 175 2.34 1.88 8.82
C VAL A 175 2.50 0.63 7.93
N ARG A 176 2.95 0.81 6.70
CA ARG A 176 3.23 -0.26 5.74
C ARG A 176 4.60 -0.02 5.16
N LEU A 177 5.39 -1.09 5.01
CA LEU A 177 6.63 -1.00 4.25
C LEU A 177 6.27 -0.58 2.82
N GLU A 178 6.68 0.63 2.44
CA GLU A 178 6.64 1.03 1.04
C GLU A 178 7.50 0.04 0.28
N GLN A 179 6.85 -0.85 -0.47
CA GLN A 179 7.54 -1.55 -1.54
C GLN A 179 8.20 -0.46 -2.35
N SER A 180 9.51 -0.57 -2.58
CA SER A 180 10.20 0.36 -3.46
C SER A 180 9.54 0.25 -4.84
N ARG A 181 8.49 1.04 -5.06
CA ARG A 181 8.32 1.72 -6.33
C ARG A 181 9.58 2.55 -6.39
N ARG A 182 10.59 1.97 -7.04
CA ARG A 182 11.83 2.69 -7.30
C ARG A 182 11.39 4.03 -7.79
N SER A 183 11.83 5.09 -7.12
CA SER A 183 11.40 6.41 -7.52
C SER A 183 11.71 6.56 -9.01
N LYS A 184 10.95 7.36 -9.76
CA LYS A 184 11.26 7.62 -11.18
C LYS A 184 12.73 7.99 -11.38
N ARG A 185 13.35 8.59 -10.35
CA ARG A 185 14.78 8.87 -10.26
C ARG A 185 15.64 7.59 -10.19
N GLU A 186 15.36 6.66 -9.29
CA GLU A 186 16.05 5.36 -9.19
C GLU A 186 15.92 4.52 -10.46
N GLU A 187 14.74 4.51 -11.08
CA GLU A 187 14.53 3.83 -12.38
C GLU A 187 15.40 4.46 -13.47
N LYS A 188 15.51 5.80 -13.48
CA LYS A 188 16.38 6.53 -14.40
C LYS A 188 17.86 6.22 -14.14
N GLU A 189 18.30 6.21 -12.89
CA GLU A 189 19.68 5.86 -12.51
C GLU A 189 20.04 4.44 -12.97
N LEU A 190 19.13 3.48 -12.81
CA LEU A 190 19.32 2.12 -13.32
C LEU A 190 19.32 2.01 -14.85
N ALA A 191 18.55 2.86 -15.53
CA ALA A 191 18.53 2.93 -16.99
C ALA A 191 19.81 3.56 -17.58
N MET A 192 20.63 4.24 -16.78
CA MET A 192 21.95 4.74 -17.20
C MET A 192 22.97 3.62 -17.36
N CYS A 193 22.78 2.48 -16.68
CA CYS A 193 23.72 1.36 -16.70
C CYS A 193 23.70 0.68 -18.08
N ARG A 194 24.87 0.48 -18.67
CA ARG A 194 25.04 -0.18 -19.98
C ARG A 194 25.25 -1.69 -19.87
N THR A 195 25.67 -2.16 -18.70
CA THR A 195 26.00 -3.54 -18.40
C THR A 195 25.18 -4.09 -17.23
N PRO A 196 24.86 -5.40 -17.20
CA PRO A 196 24.19 -6.01 -16.06
C PRO A 196 25.01 -5.91 -14.76
N ALA A 197 26.34 -6.06 -14.83
CA ALA A 197 27.20 -6.00 -13.66
C ALA A 197 27.20 -4.61 -12.99
N ALA A 198 27.30 -3.53 -13.77
CA ALA A 198 27.17 -2.18 -13.23
C ALA A 198 25.76 -1.92 -12.68
N ARG A 199 24.72 -2.48 -13.34
CA ARG A 199 23.34 -2.37 -12.87
C ARG A 199 23.15 -3.00 -11.49
N ASP A 200 23.74 -4.17 -11.24
CA ASP A 200 23.65 -4.85 -9.93
C ASP A 200 24.36 -4.04 -8.82
N LEU A 201 25.49 -3.42 -9.13
CA LEU A 201 26.20 -2.53 -8.21
C LEU A 201 25.42 -1.24 -7.92
N VAL A 202 24.82 -0.62 -8.95
CA VAL A 202 23.92 0.54 -8.76
C VAL A 202 22.71 0.17 -7.91
N LEU A 203 22.17 -1.04 -8.05
CA LEU A 203 21.10 -1.54 -7.17
C LEU A 203 21.53 -1.61 -5.70
N GLN A 204 22.71 -2.15 -5.43
CA GLN A 204 23.25 -2.20 -4.06
C GLN A 204 23.45 -0.79 -3.50
N SER A 205 24.01 0.14 -4.28
CA SER A 205 24.14 1.55 -3.87
C SER A 205 22.78 2.19 -3.55
N LEU A 206 21.76 1.96 -4.39
CA LEU A 206 20.40 2.48 -4.14
C LEU A 206 19.76 1.90 -2.88
N GLU A 207 19.97 0.61 -2.60
CA GLU A 207 19.50 -0.02 -1.38
C GLU A 207 20.13 0.62 -0.14
N LEU A 208 21.45 0.77 -0.12
CA LEU A 208 22.18 1.41 0.99
C LEU A 208 21.76 2.88 1.18
N ARG A 209 21.57 3.64 0.09
CA ARG A 209 21.01 5.00 0.15
C ARG A 209 19.59 5.04 0.73
N SER A 210 18.77 4.03 0.42
CA SER A 210 17.40 3.93 0.98
C SER A 210 17.40 3.60 2.48
N LEU A 211 18.49 3.02 3.00
CA LEU A 211 18.75 2.80 4.42
C LEU A 211 19.32 4.04 5.13
N GLY A 212 19.65 5.10 4.39
CA GLY A 212 20.37 6.26 4.91
C GLY A 212 21.88 6.03 5.07
N ASP A 213 22.38 4.86 4.66
CA ASP A 213 23.81 4.55 4.67
C ASP A 213 24.48 5.09 3.41
N LEU A 214 24.81 6.38 3.46
CA LEU A 214 25.51 7.05 2.36
C LEU A 214 26.98 6.65 2.27
N GLU A 215 27.60 6.21 3.38
CA GLU A 215 29.01 5.80 3.38
C GLU A 215 29.18 4.46 2.70
N GLY A 216 28.35 3.47 3.07
CA GLY A 216 28.32 2.18 2.41
C GLY A 216 27.88 2.27 0.95
N ALA A 217 27.02 3.22 0.59
CA ALA A 217 26.54 3.37 -0.78
C ALA A 217 27.58 3.87 -1.80
N GLU A 218 28.67 4.47 -1.34
CA GLU A 218 29.70 5.07 -2.20
C GLU A 218 30.54 4.02 -2.92
N GLU A 219 30.95 2.97 -2.20
CA GLU A 219 31.78 1.88 -2.71
C GLU A 219 31.16 1.15 -3.92
N PRO A 220 29.92 0.59 -3.84
CA PRO A 220 29.32 -0.08 -4.99
C PRO A 220 29.06 0.89 -6.15
N MET A 221 28.80 2.17 -5.88
CA MET A 221 28.65 3.17 -6.96
C MET A 221 29.99 3.46 -7.65
N ALA A 222 31.09 3.50 -6.89
CA ALA A 222 32.44 3.68 -7.42
C ALA A 222 32.87 2.48 -8.28
N GLU A 223 32.57 1.26 -7.84
CA GLU A 223 32.79 0.05 -8.62
C GLU A 223 31.96 0.04 -9.91
N ALA A 224 30.68 0.47 -9.87
CA ALA A 224 29.86 0.60 -11.07
C ALA A 224 30.48 1.58 -12.08
N CYS A 225 31.05 2.69 -11.61
CA CYS A 225 31.77 3.63 -12.47
C CYS A 225 33.08 3.04 -13.03
N ALA A 226 33.77 2.17 -12.27
CA ALA A 226 34.97 1.49 -12.73
C ALA A 226 34.67 0.45 -13.83
N LEU A 227 33.50 -0.19 -13.79
CA LEU A 227 33.02 -1.08 -14.86
C LEU A 227 32.59 -0.31 -16.12
N GLU A 228 32.16 0.94 -15.97
CA GLU A 228 31.69 1.79 -17.06
C GLU A 228 32.40 3.16 -17.06
N PRO A 229 33.72 3.22 -17.31
CA PRO A 229 34.49 4.46 -17.17
C PRO A 229 34.09 5.58 -18.13
N GLU A 230 33.45 5.25 -19.26
CA GLU A 230 32.91 6.21 -20.23
C GLU A 230 31.47 6.67 -19.89
N ASN A 231 30.88 6.17 -18.81
CA ASN A 231 29.52 6.52 -18.41
C ASN A 231 29.51 7.78 -17.53
N VAL A 232 29.44 8.93 -18.20
CA VAL A 232 29.43 10.26 -17.55
C VAL A 232 28.25 10.41 -16.60
N ASP A 233 27.11 9.77 -16.87
CA ASP A 233 25.92 9.87 -16.03
C ASP A 233 26.13 9.19 -14.67
N LEU A 234 26.71 7.99 -14.64
CA LEU A 234 27.06 7.30 -13.38
C LEU A 234 28.11 8.07 -12.59
N ALA A 235 29.12 8.64 -13.27
CA ALA A 235 30.14 9.47 -12.63
C ALA A 235 29.54 10.71 -11.95
N GLN A 236 28.51 11.33 -12.55
CA GLN A 236 27.78 12.44 -11.93
C GLN A 236 27.02 12.02 -10.68
N VAL A 237 26.40 10.84 -10.68
CA VAL A 237 25.68 10.30 -9.51
C VAL A 237 26.67 10.01 -8.38
N LEU A 238 27.83 9.39 -8.65
CA LEU A 238 28.88 9.16 -7.66
C LEU A 238 29.40 10.48 -7.07
N ALA A 239 29.63 11.50 -7.90
CA ALA A 239 30.05 12.82 -7.45
C ALA A 239 29.01 13.46 -6.52
N ALA A 240 27.71 13.27 -6.79
CA ALA A 240 26.64 13.75 -5.92
C ALA A 240 26.63 13.03 -4.55
N ILE A 241 26.84 11.71 -4.52
CA ILE A 241 26.96 10.94 -3.27
C ILE A 241 28.13 11.47 -2.43
N ARG A 242 29.32 11.60 -3.05
CA ARG A 242 30.52 12.12 -2.37
C ARG A 242 30.33 13.54 -1.85
N LYS A 243 29.63 14.39 -2.59
CA LYS A 243 29.31 15.76 -2.13
C LYS A 243 28.41 15.74 -0.89
N LEU A 244 27.41 14.86 -0.84
CA LEU A 244 26.55 14.72 0.35
C LEU A 244 27.34 14.20 1.55
N LEU A 245 28.23 13.23 1.34
CA LEU A 245 29.12 12.73 2.39
C LEU A 245 30.05 13.82 2.94
N ASP A 246 30.65 14.64 2.08
CA ASP A 246 31.50 15.76 2.51
C ASP A 246 30.71 16.79 3.34
N ILE A 247 29.46 17.08 2.97
CA ILE A 247 28.58 17.95 3.77
C ILE A 247 28.30 17.32 5.14
N MET A 248 27.97 16.02 5.18
CA MET A 248 27.69 15.30 6.44
C MET A 248 28.90 15.21 7.37
N ARG A 249 30.12 15.13 6.82
CA ARG A 249 31.36 15.08 7.62
C ARG A 249 31.79 16.44 8.17
N ARG A 250 31.31 17.53 7.57
CA ARG A 250 31.64 18.92 7.96
C ARG A 250 30.60 19.56 8.89
N GLY A 251 29.40 19.00 8.96
CA GLY A 251 28.35 19.39 9.90
C GLY A 251 28.43 18.59 11.19
#